data_AF-A0A921MZ35-F1
#
_entry.id   AF-A0A921MZ35-F1
#
_cell.length_a   1.000
_cell.length_b   1.000
_cell.length_c   1.000
_cell.angle_alpha   90.00
_cell.angle_beta   90.00
_cell.angle_gamma   90.00
#
_symmetry.space_group_name_H-M   'P 1'
#
loop_
_entity.id
_entity.type
_entity.pdbx_description
1 polymer ?
#
loop_
_entity_poly.entity_id
_entity_poly.type
_entity_poly.pdbx_seq_one_letter_code
_entity_poly.pdbx_strand_id
1 'polypeptide(L)'
;MYKIENWNRQYDSLVHIGRDGTIKNDVVIKPNEKFIIEEDNKRNFTDEQIKIISSKSELKRYTTDLGGYIHMCYINNELLFNKLNIDRANISRLIYLATYIDYNDKQENLIIDKDKFNQDYPMTRKDIQYKLKLSDVSFRRFMSDIKKANLVYEVDKKIYMNPEYFSRGKSNFENKNYTRIFINPTRILYENSTPRQHKQLSYIFQLIPFAHYELNIICENPNEPDFRKIKKLNLEKICKMLGLSTEARQMRNFRNELLKFYIQIGGCKYYFLSYAKILNGYGIKDYFTINPKISWAGKNTDILRDIIDICYFE
;
A
#
# COMPACT_ATOMS: atom_id res chain seq x y z
N MET A 1 -34.47 0.99 -22.46
CA MET A 1 -35.66 1.22 -23.30
C MET A 1 -36.80 1.61 -22.37
N TYR A 2 -37.61 2.58 -22.75
CA TYR A 2 -38.76 3.04 -21.94
C TYR A 2 -40.03 2.93 -22.79
N LYS A 3 -41.10 2.37 -22.21
CA LYS A 3 -42.43 2.42 -22.83
C LYS A 3 -43.03 3.78 -22.49
N ILE A 4 -43.31 4.60 -23.50
CA ILE A 4 -43.91 5.92 -23.33
C ILE A 4 -45.32 5.86 -23.91
N GLU A 5 -46.33 6.07 -23.09
CA GLU A 5 -47.70 6.31 -23.59
C GLU A 5 -47.73 7.67 -24.26
N ASN A 6 -47.88 7.68 -25.59
CA ASN A 6 -47.95 8.90 -26.39
C ASN A 6 -49.43 9.25 -26.62
N TRP A 7 -49.94 10.25 -25.91
CA TRP A 7 -51.37 10.64 -25.89
C TRP A 7 -51.91 11.15 -27.26
N ASN A 8 -51.03 11.33 -28.25
CA ASN A 8 -51.38 11.78 -29.62
C ASN A 8 -51.16 10.71 -30.70
N ARG A 9 -50.93 9.43 -30.35
CA ARG A 9 -50.76 8.34 -31.33
C ARG A 9 -51.81 7.25 -31.12
N GLN A 10 -52.33 6.72 -32.23
CA GLN A 10 -53.36 5.68 -32.23
C GLN A 10 -52.83 4.29 -31.80
N TYR A 11 -51.50 4.13 -31.68
CA TYR A 11 -50.82 2.87 -31.35
C TYR A 11 -49.60 3.09 -30.43
N ASP A 12 -49.28 2.08 -29.61
CA ASP A 12 -48.08 2.04 -28.77
C ASP A 12 -46.80 2.11 -29.63
N SER A 13 -45.76 2.78 -29.13
CA SER A 13 -44.46 2.88 -29.81
C SER A 13 -43.28 2.65 -28.86
N LEU A 14 -42.20 2.09 -29.39
CA LEU A 14 -40.95 1.86 -28.70
C LEU A 14 -39.90 2.84 -29.21
N VAL A 15 -39.36 3.65 -28.30
CA VAL A 15 -38.38 4.70 -28.61
C VAL A 15 -37.00 4.29 -28.08
N HIS A 16 -36.02 4.20 -28.97
CA HIS A 16 -34.62 4.04 -28.59
C HIS A 16 -33.97 5.42 -28.41
N ILE A 17 -33.63 5.75 -27.17
CA ILE A 17 -32.98 7.02 -26.82
C ILE A 17 -31.49 6.76 -26.60
N GLY A 18 -30.65 7.45 -27.36
CA GLY A 18 -29.20 7.44 -27.22
C GLY A 18 -28.74 8.05 -25.89
N ARG A 19 -27.49 7.79 -25.49
CA ARG A 19 -26.90 8.35 -24.26
C ARG A 19 -26.81 9.89 -24.26
N ASP A 20 -26.92 10.49 -25.43
CA ASP A 20 -26.97 11.94 -25.70
C ASP A 20 -28.42 12.50 -25.61
N GLY A 21 -29.41 11.67 -25.28
CA GLY A 21 -30.82 12.06 -25.25
C GLY A 21 -31.50 12.09 -26.63
N THR A 22 -30.79 11.76 -27.71
CA THR A 22 -31.36 11.76 -29.06
C THR A 22 -32.18 10.51 -29.33
N ILE A 23 -33.33 10.66 -29.99
CA ILE A 23 -34.11 9.51 -30.46
C ILE A 23 -33.37 8.90 -31.66
N LYS A 24 -32.85 7.70 -31.48
CA LYS A 24 -32.12 6.94 -32.52
C LYS A 24 -33.07 6.06 -33.35
N ASN A 25 -34.19 5.62 -32.78
CA ASN A 25 -35.18 4.81 -33.48
C ASN A 25 -36.57 4.94 -32.83
N ASP A 26 -37.64 4.89 -33.62
CA ASP A 26 -39.04 4.98 -33.18
C ASP A 26 -39.86 3.95 -33.97
N VAL A 27 -40.30 2.88 -33.29
CA VAL A 27 -41.01 1.76 -33.92
C VAL A 27 -42.44 1.70 -33.40
N VAL A 28 -43.41 1.76 -34.31
CA VAL A 28 -44.84 1.64 -34.01
C VAL A 28 -45.23 0.17 -33.94
N ILE A 29 -45.90 -0.24 -32.84
CA ILE A 29 -46.33 -1.63 -32.61
C ILE A 29 -47.75 -1.80 -33.16
N LYS A 30 -47.95 -2.71 -34.12
CA LYS A 30 -49.29 -2.98 -34.69
C LYS A 30 -50.14 -3.86 -33.75
N PRO A 31 -51.49 -3.81 -33.85
CA PRO A 31 -52.35 -4.74 -33.12
C PRO A 31 -52.01 -6.19 -33.45
N ASN A 32 -51.81 -7.02 -32.41
CA ASN A 32 -51.41 -8.44 -32.46
C ASN A 32 -49.92 -8.76 -32.73
N GLU A 33 -49.03 -7.78 -32.79
CA GLU A 33 -47.58 -8.05 -32.79
C GLU A 33 -47.05 -8.27 -31.37
N LYS A 34 -46.41 -9.42 -31.12
CA LYS A 34 -45.63 -9.66 -29.90
C LYS A 34 -44.18 -9.24 -30.14
N PHE A 35 -43.74 -8.22 -29.42
CA PHE A 35 -42.33 -7.84 -29.37
C PHE A 35 -41.62 -8.54 -28.21
N ILE A 36 -40.49 -9.18 -28.51
CA ILE A 36 -39.58 -9.75 -27.50
C ILE A 36 -38.39 -8.78 -27.39
N ILE A 37 -38.12 -8.28 -26.20
CA ILE A 37 -36.93 -7.47 -25.92
C ILE A 37 -35.84 -8.44 -25.44
N GLU A 38 -34.91 -8.80 -26.31
CA GLU A 38 -33.68 -9.47 -25.90
C GLU A 38 -32.70 -8.43 -25.34
N GLU A 39 -32.23 -8.63 -24.10
CA GLU A 39 -31.21 -7.78 -23.49
C GLU A 39 -29.84 -7.99 -24.17
N ASP A 40 -29.61 -7.28 -25.27
CA ASP A 40 -28.43 -7.45 -26.13
C ASP A 40 -27.11 -6.85 -25.55
N ASN A 41 -26.98 -6.74 -24.22
CA ASN A 41 -25.87 -6.00 -23.60
C ASN A 41 -25.23 -6.64 -22.35
N LYS A 42 -25.37 -7.95 -22.14
CA LYS A 42 -24.41 -8.64 -21.26
C LYS A 42 -23.12 -8.83 -22.04
N ARG A 43 -22.11 -8.01 -21.76
CA ARG A 43 -20.73 -8.31 -22.17
C ARG A 43 -20.39 -9.70 -21.62
N ASN A 44 -20.36 -10.69 -22.50
CA ASN A 44 -19.94 -12.04 -22.15
C ASN A 44 -18.43 -12.00 -21.90
N PHE A 45 -18.06 -11.83 -20.64
CA PHE A 45 -16.67 -11.90 -20.22
C PHE A 45 -16.24 -13.37 -20.17
N THR A 46 -15.02 -13.65 -20.60
CA THR A 46 -14.43 -14.98 -20.38
C THR A 46 -14.20 -15.19 -18.87
N ASP A 47 -14.06 -16.45 -18.43
CA ASP A 47 -13.72 -16.76 -17.04
C ASP A 47 -12.44 -16.05 -16.58
N GLU A 48 -11.46 -15.91 -17.48
CA GLU A 48 -10.23 -15.16 -17.22
C GLU A 48 -10.50 -13.67 -17.00
N GLN A 49 -11.35 -13.04 -17.83
CA GLN A 49 -11.75 -11.65 -17.64
C GLN A 49 -12.53 -11.44 -16.34
N ILE A 50 -13.42 -12.38 -15.98
CA ILE A 50 -14.15 -12.35 -14.72
C ILE A 50 -13.18 -12.41 -13.54
N LYS A 51 -12.19 -13.32 -13.58
CA LYS A 51 -11.13 -13.42 -12.54
C LYS A 51 -10.30 -12.14 -12.43
N ILE A 52 -9.94 -11.52 -13.55
CA ILE A 52 -9.20 -10.25 -13.53
C ILE A 52 -10.04 -9.13 -12.92
N ILE A 53 -11.33 -9.04 -13.26
CA ILE A 53 -12.24 -8.02 -12.73
C ILE A 53 -12.49 -8.23 -11.23
N SER A 54 -12.75 -9.46 -10.80
CA SER A 54 -12.95 -9.79 -9.39
C SER A 54 -11.70 -9.46 -8.59
N SER A 55 -10.51 -9.91 -9.01
CA SER A 55 -9.25 -9.64 -8.32
C SER A 55 -8.96 -8.13 -8.21
N LYS A 56 -9.24 -7.34 -9.27
CA LYS A 56 -9.12 -5.87 -9.20
C LYS A 56 -10.08 -5.24 -8.19
N SER A 57 -11.33 -5.69 -8.15
CA SER A 57 -12.32 -5.14 -7.22
C SER A 57 -12.01 -5.52 -5.75
N GLU A 58 -11.54 -6.74 -5.53
CA GLU A 58 -11.05 -7.21 -4.23
C GLU A 58 -9.83 -6.44 -3.77
N LEU A 59 -8.84 -6.25 -4.64
CA LEU A 59 -7.66 -5.46 -4.31
C LEU A 59 -8.04 -4.02 -3.94
N LYS A 60 -8.98 -3.42 -4.69
CA LYS A 60 -9.51 -2.08 -4.38
C LYS A 60 -10.14 -2.05 -2.99
N ARG A 61 -11.03 -3.01 -2.66
CA ARG A 61 -11.65 -3.10 -1.33
C ARG A 61 -10.58 -3.27 -0.24
N TYR A 62 -9.68 -4.23 -0.42
CA TYR A 62 -8.58 -4.51 0.50
C TYR A 62 -7.73 -3.27 0.79
N THR A 63 -7.31 -2.55 -0.26
CA THR A 63 -6.52 -1.32 -0.08
C THR A 63 -7.33 -0.21 0.60
N THR A 64 -8.64 -0.11 0.33
CA THR A 64 -9.54 0.89 0.93
C THR A 64 -9.72 0.65 2.42
N ASP A 65 -9.93 -0.61 2.84
CA ASP A 65 -10.09 -1.01 4.24
C ASP A 65 -8.84 -0.66 5.07
N LEU A 66 -7.66 -0.64 4.43
CA LEU A 66 -6.39 -0.25 5.04
C LEU A 66 -6.08 1.26 4.95
N GLY A 67 -7.06 2.09 4.54
CA GLY A 67 -6.94 3.54 4.45
C GLY A 67 -6.29 4.05 3.15
N GLY A 68 -6.17 3.17 2.15
CA GLY A 68 -5.36 3.41 0.95
C GLY A 68 -3.88 3.17 1.22
N TYR A 69 -3.04 3.60 0.29
CA TYR A 69 -1.60 3.43 0.38
C TYR A 69 -0.87 4.63 -0.22
N ILE A 70 0.39 4.77 0.19
CA ILE A 70 1.39 5.58 -0.49
C ILE A 70 2.30 4.66 -1.29
N HIS A 71 2.79 5.16 -2.42
CA HIS A 71 3.93 4.58 -3.10
C HIS A 71 5.20 5.08 -2.42
N MET A 72 6.12 4.17 -2.14
CA MET A 72 7.45 4.51 -1.67
C MET A 72 8.46 3.98 -2.66
N CYS A 73 9.22 4.87 -3.27
CA CYS A 73 10.30 4.57 -4.20
C CYS A 73 11.49 3.98 -3.46
N TYR A 74 12.16 3.02 -4.08
CA TYR A 74 13.41 2.47 -3.61
C TYR A 74 14.21 1.86 -4.76
N ILE A 75 15.51 1.69 -4.51
CA ILE A 75 16.38 0.92 -5.40
C ILE A 75 16.33 -0.54 -4.95
N ASN A 76 16.00 -1.43 -5.87
CA ASN A 76 15.98 -2.87 -5.60
C ASN A 76 17.32 -3.33 -5.03
N ASN A 77 17.27 -4.20 -4.03
CA ASN A 77 18.45 -4.73 -3.35
C ASN A 77 19.32 -3.69 -2.63
N GLU A 78 18.79 -2.50 -2.34
CA GLU A 78 19.43 -1.53 -1.47
C GLU A 78 18.58 -1.29 -0.23
N LEU A 79 19.23 -1.15 0.93
CA LEU A 79 18.54 -0.74 2.14
C LEU A 79 17.94 0.65 1.96
N LEU A 80 16.68 0.80 2.35
CA LEU A 80 15.95 2.04 2.19
C LEU A 80 16.67 3.20 2.89
N PHE A 81 16.90 4.30 2.15
CA PHE A 81 17.60 5.48 2.63
C PHE A 81 19.02 5.23 3.16
N ASN A 82 19.65 4.09 2.92
CA ASN A 82 21.00 3.81 3.44
C ASN A 82 22.07 4.77 2.89
N LYS A 83 21.85 5.30 1.68
CA LYS A 83 22.70 6.35 1.08
C LYS A 83 22.44 7.73 1.67
N LEU A 84 21.31 7.93 2.34
CA LEU A 84 20.97 9.16 3.03
C LEU A 84 21.36 8.99 4.49
N ASN A 85 22.30 9.80 4.99
CA ASN A 85 22.79 9.72 6.36
C ASN A 85 21.72 10.20 7.38
N ILE A 86 20.65 9.42 7.54
CA ILE A 86 19.47 9.72 8.34
C ILE A 86 19.42 8.75 9.52
N ASP A 87 19.13 9.27 10.71
CA ASP A 87 18.94 8.42 11.88
C ASP A 87 17.81 7.41 11.67
N ARG A 88 18.01 6.20 12.18
CA ARG A 88 17.06 5.09 12.07
C ARG A 88 15.67 5.46 12.57
N ALA A 89 15.54 6.13 13.71
CA ALA A 89 14.21 6.53 14.20
C ALA A 89 13.55 7.59 13.28
N ASN A 90 14.35 8.42 12.59
CA ASN A 90 13.84 9.38 11.59
C ASN A 90 13.31 8.69 10.33
N ILE A 91 13.82 7.51 9.94
CA ILE A 91 13.25 6.72 8.84
C ILE A 91 11.79 6.34 9.15
N SER A 92 11.52 5.81 10.36
CA SER A 92 10.15 5.47 10.75
C SER A 92 9.24 6.70 10.84
N ARG A 93 9.75 7.83 11.33
CA ARG A 93 9.03 9.10 11.37
C ARG A 93 8.68 9.62 9.99
N LEU A 94 9.62 9.54 9.05
CA LEU A 94 9.45 9.95 7.67
C LEU A 94 8.37 9.12 6.97
N ILE A 95 8.41 7.79 7.12
CA ILE A 95 7.43 6.88 6.53
C ILE A 95 6.04 7.12 7.13
N TYR A 96 5.97 7.32 8.45
CA TYR A 96 4.72 7.71 9.12
C TYR A 96 4.19 9.05 8.58
N LEU A 97 5.04 10.06 8.47
CA LEU A 97 4.67 11.37 7.94
C LEU A 97 4.20 11.28 6.48
N ALA A 98 4.83 10.45 5.67
CA ALA A 98 4.42 10.22 4.28
C ALA A 98 2.98 9.71 4.16
N THR A 99 2.44 9.03 5.20
CA THR A 99 1.03 8.59 5.19
C THR A 99 0.02 9.75 5.20
N TYR A 100 0.47 10.99 5.43
CA TYR A 100 -0.33 12.23 5.41
C TYR A 100 -0.22 12.99 4.08
N ILE A 101 0.46 12.43 3.08
CA ILE A 101 0.47 12.99 1.73
C ILE A 101 -0.96 13.05 1.17
N ASP A 102 -1.34 14.20 0.61
CA ASP A 102 -2.59 14.40 -0.12
C ASP A 102 -2.65 13.52 -1.38
N TYR A 103 -3.83 13.28 -1.91
CA TYR A 103 -3.91 12.71 -3.26
C TYR A 103 -3.39 13.72 -4.27
N ASN A 104 -2.61 13.25 -5.26
CA ASN A 104 -1.97 14.08 -6.28
C ASN A 104 -2.96 14.72 -7.29
N ASP A 105 -4.23 14.92 -6.93
CA ASP A 105 -5.25 15.61 -7.72
C ASP A 105 -5.37 17.11 -7.38
N LYS A 106 -4.85 17.56 -6.23
CA LYS A 106 -4.82 18.97 -5.82
C LYS A 106 -3.40 19.56 -5.83
N GLN A 107 -2.54 19.11 -4.93
CA GLN A 107 -1.15 19.54 -4.81
C GLN A 107 -0.27 18.32 -4.55
N GLU A 108 0.63 18.01 -5.49
CA GLU A 108 1.48 16.84 -5.40
C GLU A 108 2.27 16.84 -4.09
N ASN A 109 2.12 15.75 -3.34
CA ASN A 109 2.87 15.49 -2.11
C ASN A 109 2.73 16.52 -0.97
N LEU A 110 1.70 17.35 -0.97
CA LEU A 110 1.38 18.20 0.17
C LEU A 110 1.04 17.34 1.41
N ILE A 111 1.57 17.69 2.57
CA ILE A 111 1.22 17.04 3.83
C ILE A 111 -0.04 17.69 4.40
N ILE A 112 -1.11 16.90 4.55
CA ILE A 112 -2.42 17.35 5.03
C ILE A 112 -2.88 16.54 6.23
N ASP A 113 -3.76 17.13 7.03
CA ASP A 113 -4.55 16.41 8.02
C ASP A 113 -6.02 16.78 7.87
N LYS A 114 -6.89 16.11 8.63
CA LYS A 114 -8.31 16.37 8.67
C LYS A 114 -8.70 17.10 9.93
N ASP A 115 -9.49 18.15 9.79
CA ASP A 115 -10.05 18.87 10.93
C ASP A 115 -11.20 18.10 11.59
N LYS A 116 -11.80 18.69 12.63
CA LYS A 116 -12.94 18.10 13.35
C LYS A 116 -14.20 17.90 12.48
N PHE A 117 -14.26 18.53 11.31
CA PHE A 117 -15.33 18.43 10.33
C PHE A 117 -14.94 17.57 9.12
N ASN A 118 -13.84 16.81 9.23
CA ASN A 118 -13.32 15.93 8.18
C ASN A 118 -12.83 16.67 6.91
N GLN A 119 -12.57 17.99 7.01
CA GLN A 119 -12.05 18.82 5.93
C GLN A 119 -10.53 18.76 5.91
N ASP A 120 -9.96 18.67 4.71
CA ASP A 120 -8.51 18.62 4.52
C ASP A 120 -7.89 20.00 4.75
N TYR A 121 -6.81 20.07 5.54
CA TYR A 121 -6.01 21.28 5.69
C TYR A 121 -4.50 20.97 5.64
N PRO A 122 -3.66 21.89 5.12
CA PRO A 122 -2.22 21.73 5.14
C PRO A 122 -1.68 21.70 6.57
N MET A 123 -0.90 20.68 6.92
CA MET A 123 -0.31 20.57 8.25
C MET A 123 0.74 21.66 8.46
N THR A 124 0.68 22.31 9.62
CA THR A 124 1.74 23.19 10.10
C THR A 124 2.88 22.37 10.73
N ARG A 125 4.02 23.03 10.98
CA ARG A 125 5.11 22.45 11.78
C ARG A 125 4.66 21.95 13.15
N LYS A 126 3.71 22.65 13.80
CA LYS A 126 3.18 22.25 15.11
C LYS A 126 2.32 21.00 15.01
N ASP A 127 1.53 20.86 13.96
CA ASP A 127 0.72 19.66 13.73
C ASP A 127 1.61 18.43 13.51
N ILE A 128 2.64 18.56 12.67
CA ILE A 128 3.61 17.48 12.43
C ILE A 128 4.32 17.10 13.73
N GLN A 129 4.79 18.07 14.49
CA GLN A 129 5.43 17.83 15.78
C GLN A 129 4.51 17.05 16.74
N TYR A 130 3.24 17.46 16.84
CA TYR A 130 2.24 16.81 17.67
C TYR A 130 2.01 15.35 17.24
N LYS A 131 1.81 15.09 15.94
CA LYS A 131 1.64 13.72 15.40
C LYS A 131 2.86 12.84 15.67
N LEU A 132 4.06 13.38 15.51
CA LEU A 132 5.30 12.65 15.75
C LEU A 132 5.59 12.43 17.24
N LYS A 133 4.86 13.10 18.16
CA LYS A 133 5.05 13.08 19.61
C LYS A 133 6.48 13.47 20.01
N LEU A 134 7.02 14.52 19.39
CA LEU A 134 8.39 14.99 19.61
C LEU A 134 8.45 16.26 20.45
N SER A 135 9.46 16.37 21.31
CA SER A 135 9.84 17.64 21.93
C SER A 135 10.38 18.63 20.88
N ASP A 136 10.38 19.92 21.20
CA ASP A 136 10.82 20.98 20.27
C ASP A 136 12.24 20.76 19.74
N VAL A 137 13.15 20.29 20.60
CA VAL A 137 14.54 20.03 20.23
C VAL A 137 14.63 18.85 19.26
N SER A 138 13.95 17.74 19.58
CA SER A 138 13.93 16.55 18.73
C SER A 138 13.25 16.82 17.39
N PHE A 139 12.17 17.59 17.39
CA PHE A 139 11.47 17.97 16.17
C PHE A 139 12.33 18.87 15.27
N ARG A 140 13.01 19.87 15.85
CA ARG A 140 13.96 20.72 15.09
C ARG A 140 15.06 19.90 14.44
N ARG A 141 15.64 18.92 15.15
CA ARG A 141 16.64 18.00 14.61
C ARG A 141 16.06 17.15 13.47
N PHE A 142 14.92 16.50 13.70
CA PHE A 142 14.22 15.72 12.67
C PHE A 142 13.98 16.53 11.39
N MET A 143 13.39 17.72 11.51
CA MET A 143 13.13 18.59 10.36
C MET A 143 14.41 19.04 9.65
N SER A 144 15.48 19.32 10.40
CA SER A 144 16.78 19.65 9.81
C SER A 144 17.37 18.48 9.02
N ASP A 145 17.31 17.26 9.58
CA ASP A 145 17.88 16.06 8.98
C ASP A 145 17.20 15.73 7.64
N ILE A 146 15.85 15.69 7.63
CA ILE A 146 15.09 15.33 6.42
C ILE A 146 15.14 16.45 5.36
N LYS A 147 15.26 17.72 5.75
CA LYS A 147 15.48 18.82 4.81
C LYS A 147 16.87 18.75 4.18
N LYS A 148 17.91 18.49 4.99
CA LYS A 148 19.29 18.32 4.49
C LYS A 148 19.41 17.13 3.54
N ALA A 149 18.62 16.08 3.75
CA ALA A 149 18.55 14.92 2.88
C ALA A 149 17.61 15.11 1.66
N ASN A 150 17.08 16.32 1.43
CA ASN A 150 16.14 16.63 0.36
C ASN A 150 14.90 15.72 0.31
N LEU A 151 14.39 15.32 1.48
CA LEU A 151 13.18 14.48 1.58
C LEU A 151 11.90 15.28 1.78
N VAL A 152 12.03 16.52 2.25
CA VAL A 152 10.93 17.43 2.54
C VAL A 152 11.32 18.85 2.16
N TYR A 153 10.39 19.58 1.56
CA TYR A 153 10.52 21.00 1.24
C TYR A 153 9.38 21.81 1.85
N GLU A 154 9.62 23.10 2.05
CA GLU A 154 8.65 24.03 2.64
C GLU A 154 8.48 25.21 1.70
N VAL A 155 7.26 25.43 1.20
CA VAL A 155 6.89 26.51 0.26
C VAL A 155 5.63 27.17 0.80
N ASP A 156 5.62 28.50 0.90
CA ASP A 156 4.48 29.27 1.42
C ASP A 156 3.92 28.75 2.76
N LYS A 157 4.83 28.37 3.68
CA LYS A 157 4.53 27.77 5.00
C LYS A 157 3.81 26.41 4.94
N LYS A 158 3.70 25.80 3.77
CA LYS A 158 3.21 24.44 3.55
C LYS A 158 4.38 23.49 3.40
N ILE A 159 4.18 22.24 3.81
CA ILE A 159 5.23 21.23 3.86
C ILE A 159 4.88 20.12 2.88
N TYR A 160 5.86 19.72 2.08
CA TYR A 160 5.70 18.76 1.01
C TYR A 160 6.77 17.68 1.11
N MET A 161 6.42 16.45 0.74
CA MET A 161 7.34 15.32 0.64
C MET A 161 7.98 15.26 -0.74
N ASN A 162 9.26 14.92 -0.85
CA ASN A 162 9.92 14.78 -2.15
C ASN A 162 9.25 13.71 -3.03
N PRO A 163 8.71 14.07 -4.21
CA PRO A 163 8.06 13.13 -5.14
C PRO A 163 9.00 12.08 -5.74
N GLU A 164 10.32 12.24 -5.63
CA GLU A 164 11.29 11.19 -5.98
C GLU A 164 11.21 9.97 -5.05
N TYR A 165 10.73 10.16 -3.82
CA TYR A 165 10.72 9.12 -2.78
C TYR A 165 9.33 8.62 -2.43
N PHE A 166 8.32 9.48 -2.49
CA PHE A 166 6.95 9.12 -2.12
C PHE A 166 5.94 9.66 -3.13
N SER A 167 4.82 8.98 -3.30
CA SER A 167 3.67 9.51 -4.03
C SER A 167 2.36 8.92 -3.52
N ARG A 168 1.23 9.57 -3.81
CA ARG A 168 -0.10 9.01 -3.51
C ARG A 168 -1.05 9.19 -4.69
N GLY A 169 -1.85 8.16 -4.96
CA GLY A 169 -2.73 8.12 -6.12
C GLY A 169 -1.95 7.73 -7.37
N LYS A 170 -1.42 8.71 -8.12
CA LYS A 170 -0.59 8.43 -9.31
C LYS A 170 0.87 8.18 -8.88
N SER A 171 1.46 7.10 -9.40
CA SER A 171 2.89 6.81 -9.25
C SER A 171 3.61 7.20 -10.53
N ASN A 172 4.68 7.99 -10.40
CA ASN A 172 5.62 8.26 -11.49
C ASN A 172 6.83 7.33 -11.44
N PHE A 173 6.86 6.36 -10.50
CA PHE A 173 7.96 5.43 -10.34
C PHE A 173 7.94 4.36 -11.43
N GLU A 174 9.11 4.01 -11.94
CA GLU A 174 9.26 2.89 -12.88
C GLU A 174 8.72 1.59 -12.28
N ASN A 175 8.20 0.72 -13.15
CA ASN A 175 7.25 -0.36 -12.84
C ASN A 175 7.64 -1.41 -11.77
N LYS A 176 8.80 -1.32 -11.11
CA LYS A 176 9.26 -2.22 -10.02
C LYS A 176 10.21 -1.58 -8.99
N ASN A 177 10.41 -0.27 -9.02
CA ASN A 177 11.28 0.44 -8.06
C ASN A 177 10.45 1.11 -6.96
N TYR A 178 9.33 0.50 -6.59
CA TYR A 178 8.46 1.02 -5.54
C TYR A 178 7.64 -0.10 -4.89
N THR A 179 7.15 0.18 -3.68
CA THR A 179 6.17 -0.65 -2.98
C THR A 179 4.96 0.19 -2.60
N ARG A 180 3.88 -0.47 -2.19
CA ARG A 180 2.77 0.17 -1.50
C ARG A 180 2.98 0.02 0.00
N ILE A 181 2.85 1.12 0.72
CA ILE A 181 2.77 1.13 2.19
C ILE A 181 1.35 1.56 2.55
N PHE A 182 0.63 0.71 3.29
CA PHE A 182 -0.75 0.97 3.66
C PHE A 182 -0.83 1.98 4.81
N ILE A 183 -1.73 2.95 4.65
CA ILE A 183 -1.78 4.16 5.48
C ILE A 183 -2.18 3.84 6.92
N ASN A 184 -3.34 3.22 7.14
CA ASN A 184 -3.83 2.96 8.49
C ASN A 184 -2.90 2.00 9.27
N PRO A 185 -2.46 0.86 8.69
CA PRO A 185 -1.50 -0.03 9.33
C PRO A 185 -0.20 0.66 9.75
N THR A 186 0.36 1.51 8.89
CA THR A 186 1.60 2.24 9.18
C THR A 186 1.41 3.25 10.30
N ARG A 187 0.28 3.97 10.31
CA ARG A 187 -0.07 4.89 11.40
C ARG A 187 -0.22 4.16 12.73
N ILE A 188 -0.98 3.07 12.75
CA ILE A 188 -1.17 2.22 13.94
C ILE A 188 0.17 1.72 14.49
N LEU A 189 1.06 1.23 13.63
CA LEU A 189 2.40 0.76 14.04
C LEU A 189 3.22 1.86 14.70
N TYR A 190 3.28 3.04 14.09
CA TYR A 190 4.08 4.15 14.61
C TYR A 190 3.48 4.70 15.92
N GLU A 191 2.17 4.92 15.96
CA GLU A 191 1.48 5.56 17.08
C GLU A 191 1.46 4.71 18.35
N ASN A 192 1.46 3.39 18.19
CA ASN A 192 1.55 2.40 19.28
C ASN A 192 2.98 1.97 19.61
N SER A 193 3.99 2.55 18.94
CA SER A 193 5.39 2.29 19.24
C SER A 193 5.97 3.36 20.16
N THR A 194 6.76 2.93 21.13
CA THR A 194 7.62 3.81 21.93
C THR A 194 8.76 4.38 21.08
N PRO A 195 9.43 5.47 21.52
CA PRO A 195 10.60 6.01 20.82
C PRO A 195 11.71 4.99 20.55
N ARG A 196 11.93 4.04 21.47
CA ARG A 196 12.89 2.94 21.29
C ARG A 196 12.43 1.98 20.19
N GLN A 197 11.14 1.68 20.13
CA GLN A 197 10.57 0.82 19.11
C GLN A 197 10.57 1.48 17.74
N HIS A 198 10.51 2.81 17.62
CA HIS A 198 10.68 3.49 16.32
C HIS A 198 12.03 3.16 15.67
N LYS A 199 13.11 3.10 16.44
CA LYS A 199 14.41 2.65 15.91
C LYS A 199 14.37 1.20 15.42
N GLN A 200 13.67 0.32 16.12
CA GLN A 200 13.53 -1.09 15.70
C GLN A 200 12.64 -1.25 14.48
N LEU A 201 11.52 -0.53 14.43
CA LEU A 201 10.59 -0.49 13.30
C LEU A 201 11.29 -0.05 12.01
N SER A 202 12.26 0.85 12.12
CA SER A 202 13.06 1.30 10.96
C SER A 202 13.82 0.18 10.27
N TYR A 203 14.25 -0.88 10.98
CA TYR A 203 14.93 -2.01 10.34
C TYR A 203 13.96 -2.76 9.44
N ILE A 204 12.71 -2.92 9.88
CA ILE A 204 11.68 -3.59 9.09
C ILE A 204 11.40 -2.80 7.82
N PHE A 205 11.21 -1.48 7.94
CA PHE A 205 11.02 -0.62 6.77
C PHE A 205 12.21 -0.64 5.81
N GLN A 206 13.43 -0.69 6.32
CA GLN A 206 14.64 -0.79 5.49
C GLN A 206 14.74 -2.10 4.69
N LEU A 207 14.04 -3.16 5.10
CA LEU A 207 14.03 -4.44 4.41
C LEU A 207 12.95 -4.56 3.33
N ILE A 208 12.01 -3.62 3.25
CA ILE A 208 10.96 -3.60 2.22
C ILE A 208 11.53 -3.69 0.79
N PRO A 209 12.63 -3.01 0.42
CA PRO A 209 13.24 -3.13 -0.91
C PRO A 209 13.71 -4.54 -1.30
N PHE A 210 13.80 -5.46 -0.33
CA PHE A 210 14.19 -6.86 -0.52
C PHE A 210 12.97 -7.80 -0.53
N ALA A 211 11.76 -7.28 -0.35
CA ALA A 211 10.56 -8.09 -0.38
C ALA A 211 10.21 -8.51 -1.81
N HIS A 212 10.04 -9.81 -2.02
CA HIS A 212 9.61 -10.35 -3.30
C HIS A 212 8.26 -9.74 -3.71
N TYR A 213 8.15 -9.24 -4.95
CA TYR A 213 7.02 -8.44 -5.41
C TYR A 213 5.65 -9.10 -5.19
N GLU A 214 5.56 -10.42 -5.39
CA GLU A 214 4.30 -11.16 -5.21
C GLU A 214 4.20 -11.86 -3.86
N LEU A 215 5.28 -12.52 -3.41
CA LEU A 215 5.28 -13.40 -2.23
C LEU A 215 5.62 -12.68 -0.92
N ASN A 216 6.10 -11.43 -1.01
CA ASN A 216 6.52 -10.61 0.12
C ASN A 216 7.61 -11.23 1.02
N ILE A 217 8.32 -12.25 0.52
CA ILE A 217 9.45 -12.91 1.18
C ILE A 217 10.69 -12.04 1.02
N ILE A 218 11.45 -11.83 2.09
CA ILE A 218 12.70 -11.07 2.05
C ILE A 218 13.77 -11.91 1.33
N CYS A 219 14.31 -11.38 0.22
CA CYS A 219 15.19 -12.10 -0.71
C CYS A 219 16.18 -11.17 -1.45
N GLU A 220 17.21 -11.77 -2.06
CA GLU A 220 18.24 -11.07 -2.86
C GLU A 220 17.79 -10.71 -4.28
N ASN A 221 16.67 -11.26 -4.74
CA ASN A 221 16.15 -11.10 -6.09
C ASN A 221 14.62 -10.87 -6.06
N PRO A 222 14.16 -9.71 -5.57
CA PRO A 222 12.74 -9.41 -5.33
C PRO A 222 11.85 -9.43 -6.58
N ASN A 223 12.46 -9.41 -7.77
CA ASN A 223 11.79 -9.41 -9.06
C ASN A 223 11.85 -10.76 -9.81
N GLU A 224 12.33 -11.83 -9.17
CA GLU A 224 12.44 -13.15 -9.79
C GLU A 224 11.06 -13.77 -10.09
N PRO A 225 10.68 -13.95 -11.37
CA PRO A 225 9.38 -14.49 -11.71
C PRO A 225 9.22 -15.98 -11.37
N ASP A 226 10.30 -16.77 -11.37
CA ASP A 226 10.22 -18.20 -11.00
C ASP A 226 10.36 -18.36 -9.49
N PHE A 227 9.26 -18.67 -8.81
CA PHE A 227 9.24 -18.80 -7.34
C PHE A 227 10.24 -19.83 -6.79
N ARG A 228 10.66 -20.80 -7.60
CA ARG A 228 11.66 -21.81 -7.22
C ARG A 228 13.08 -21.25 -7.17
N LYS A 229 13.32 -20.11 -7.83
CA LYS A 229 14.63 -19.43 -7.92
C LYS A 229 14.77 -18.26 -6.96
N ILE A 230 13.78 -18.00 -6.11
CA ILE A 230 13.85 -16.94 -5.09
C ILE A 230 14.95 -17.26 -4.08
N LYS A 231 15.94 -16.38 -4.00
CA LYS A 231 17.10 -16.44 -3.10
C LYS A 231 16.75 -15.77 -1.78
N LYS A 232 16.08 -16.52 -0.90
CA LYS A 232 15.63 -16.02 0.41
C LYS A 232 16.81 -15.58 1.26
N LEU A 233 16.66 -14.46 1.96
CA LEU A 233 17.64 -13.93 2.90
C LEU A 233 17.42 -14.54 4.29
N ASN A 234 18.46 -15.15 4.83
CA ASN A 234 18.46 -15.70 6.17
C ASN A 234 18.74 -14.60 7.22
N LEU A 235 18.49 -14.90 8.50
CA LEU A 235 18.67 -13.93 9.60
C LEU A 235 20.11 -13.37 9.66
N GLU A 236 21.12 -14.21 9.44
CA GLU A 236 22.52 -13.81 9.50
C GLU A 236 22.87 -12.79 8.41
N LYS A 237 22.45 -13.04 7.16
CA LYS A 237 22.64 -12.11 6.04
C LYS A 237 21.93 -10.78 6.29
N ILE A 238 20.69 -10.83 6.82
CA ILE A 238 19.94 -9.62 7.20
C ILE A 238 20.72 -8.82 8.26
N CYS A 239 21.25 -9.46 9.31
CA CYS A 239 22.05 -8.78 10.32
C CYS A 239 23.31 -8.14 9.71
N LYS A 240 24.03 -8.84 8.83
CA LYS A 240 25.21 -8.30 8.12
C LYS A 240 24.86 -7.07 7.30
N MET A 241 23.79 -7.13 6.51
CA MET A 241 23.32 -6.02 5.67
C MET A 241 22.99 -4.78 6.51
N LEU A 242 22.33 -4.97 7.66
CA LEU A 242 21.95 -3.88 8.56
C LEU A 242 23.12 -3.36 9.43
N GLY A 243 24.33 -3.91 9.28
CA GLY A 243 25.50 -3.56 10.10
C GLY A 243 25.33 -3.96 11.58
N LEU A 244 24.66 -5.08 11.83
CA LEU A 244 24.41 -5.62 13.16
C LEU A 244 25.31 -6.82 13.43
N SER A 245 25.50 -7.15 14.71
CA SER A 245 26.25 -8.33 15.12
C SER A 245 25.61 -9.62 14.59
N THR A 246 26.45 -10.55 14.18
CA THR A 246 26.09 -11.91 13.77
C THR A 246 26.33 -12.94 14.87
N GLU A 247 26.53 -12.49 16.12
CA GLU A 247 26.60 -13.37 17.27
C GLU A 247 25.24 -14.01 17.55
N ALA A 248 25.20 -15.32 17.76
CA ALA A 248 23.94 -16.09 17.84
C ALA A 248 22.92 -15.51 18.83
N ARG A 249 23.38 -15.09 20.03
CA ARG A 249 22.53 -14.46 21.04
C ARG A 249 21.94 -13.13 20.56
N GLN A 250 22.75 -12.30 19.89
CA GLN A 250 22.35 -10.97 19.44
C GLN A 250 21.39 -11.06 18.25
N MET A 251 21.66 -11.95 17.29
CA MET A 251 20.75 -12.25 16.19
C MET A 251 19.38 -12.74 16.68
N ARG A 252 19.37 -13.67 17.65
CA ARG A 252 18.12 -14.16 18.25
C ARG A 252 17.34 -13.02 18.93
N ASN A 253 18.01 -12.15 19.67
CA ASN A 253 17.37 -11.00 20.30
C ASN A 253 16.80 -10.04 19.24
N PHE A 254 17.58 -9.72 18.22
CA PHE A 254 17.15 -8.87 17.10
C PHE A 254 15.91 -9.43 16.41
N ARG A 255 15.93 -10.70 16.00
CA ARG A 255 14.76 -11.40 15.45
C ARG A 255 13.55 -11.28 16.36
N ASN A 256 13.71 -11.55 17.66
CA ASN A 256 12.60 -11.48 18.60
C ASN A 256 12.05 -10.06 18.76
N GLU A 257 12.87 -9.01 18.64
CA GLU A 257 12.38 -7.62 18.61
C GLU A 257 11.61 -7.31 17.32
N LEU A 258 12.08 -7.79 16.17
CA LEU A 258 11.38 -7.60 14.89
C LEU A 258 9.99 -8.25 14.87
N LEU A 259 9.84 -9.41 15.51
CA LEU A 259 8.59 -10.17 15.54
C LEU A 259 7.54 -9.61 16.52
N LYS A 260 7.85 -8.53 17.26
CA LYS A 260 6.89 -7.92 18.22
C LYS A 260 5.94 -6.93 17.59
N PHE A 261 6.22 -6.43 16.40
CA PHE A 261 5.40 -5.39 15.76
C PHE A 261 4.12 -6.02 15.22
N TYR A 262 2.97 -5.46 15.60
CA TYR A 262 1.67 -5.88 15.11
C TYR A 262 0.72 -4.69 14.97
N ILE A 263 -0.33 -4.88 14.17
CA ILE A 263 -1.50 -3.99 14.08
C ILE A 263 -2.72 -4.73 14.64
N GLN A 264 -3.74 -3.99 15.06
CA GLN A 264 -5.03 -4.56 15.44
C GLN A 264 -6.07 -4.20 14.39
N ILE A 265 -6.73 -5.20 13.83
CA ILE A 265 -7.82 -5.04 12.85
C ILE A 265 -8.94 -5.99 13.27
N GLY A 266 -10.15 -5.46 13.49
CA GLY A 266 -11.30 -6.29 13.86
C GLY A 266 -11.14 -7.07 15.17
N GLY A 267 -10.33 -6.56 16.11
CA GLY A 267 -10.02 -7.24 17.38
C GLY A 267 -8.88 -8.26 17.31
N CYS A 268 -8.48 -8.69 16.12
CA CYS A 268 -7.35 -9.61 15.91
C CYS A 268 -6.03 -8.84 15.81
N LYS A 269 -4.95 -9.44 16.30
CA LYS A 269 -3.58 -8.94 16.10
C LYS A 269 -3.08 -9.45 14.76
N TYR A 270 -2.39 -8.63 14.00
CA TYR A 270 -1.70 -9.03 12.79
C TYR A 270 -0.25 -8.59 12.88
N TYR A 271 0.67 -9.54 13.03
CA TYR A 271 2.10 -9.29 13.15
C TYR A 271 2.69 -8.78 11.83
N PHE A 272 3.72 -7.93 11.91
CA PHE A 272 4.36 -7.36 10.72
C PHE A 272 5.14 -8.43 9.96
N LEU A 273 5.89 -9.24 10.68
CA LEU A 273 6.79 -10.24 10.12
C LEU A 273 6.39 -11.61 10.61
N SER A 274 6.47 -12.57 9.71
CA SER A 274 6.52 -13.99 10.04
C SER A 274 7.94 -14.48 9.78
N TYR A 275 8.43 -15.38 10.63
CA TYR A 275 9.76 -15.98 10.51
C TYR A 275 9.63 -17.49 10.43
N ALA A 276 10.00 -18.05 9.29
CA ALA A 276 9.97 -19.48 9.05
C ALA A 276 11.36 -20.07 9.24
N LYS A 277 11.44 -21.23 9.90
CA LYS A 277 12.64 -22.06 9.99
C LYS A 277 12.30 -23.48 9.56
N ILE A 278 12.92 -23.92 8.48
CA ILE A 278 12.71 -25.22 7.84
C ILE A 278 13.95 -26.07 8.08
N LEU A 279 13.76 -27.23 8.68
CA LEU A 279 14.79 -28.25 8.85
C LEU A 279 14.49 -29.42 7.92
N ASN A 280 15.48 -29.83 7.14
CA ASN A 280 15.43 -31.05 6.34
C ASN A 280 16.82 -31.70 6.26
N GLY A 281 16.97 -32.73 5.44
CA GLY A 281 18.25 -33.44 5.27
C GLY A 281 19.41 -32.56 4.77
N TYR A 282 19.13 -31.36 4.26
CA TYR A 282 20.13 -30.38 3.83
C TYR A 282 20.46 -29.32 4.90
N GLY A 283 19.95 -29.49 6.13
CA GLY A 283 20.16 -28.58 7.25
C GLY A 283 19.03 -27.58 7.45
N ILE A 284 19.36 -26.47 8.12
CA ILE A 284 18.39 -25.44 8.52
C ILE A 284 18.40 -24.31 7.49
N LYS A 285 17.22 -23.98 6.96
CA LYS A 285 16.99 -22.75 6.20
C LYS A 285 16.00 -21.87 6.97
N ASP A 286 16.23 -20.57 6.98
CA ASP A 286 15.28 -19.61 7.56
C ASP A 286 15.08 -18.41 6.64
N TYR A 287 13.96 -17.72 6.83
CA TYR A 287 13.60 -16.51 6.10
C TYR A 287 12.47 -15.77 6.81
N PHE A 288 12.25 -14.53 6.38
CA PHE A 288 11.13 -13.70 6.82
C PHE A 288 10.17 -13.41 5.67
N THR A 289 8.90 -13.25 6.01
CA THR A 289 7.85 -12.75 5.11
C THR A 289 7.23 -11.50 5.74
N ILE A 290 7.03 -10.46 4.92
CA ILE A 290 6.33 -9.24 5.33
C ILE A 290 4.82 -9.46 5.20
N ASN A 291 4.06 -9.00 6.19
CA ASN A 291 2.61 -9.05 6.17
C ASN A 291 2.07 -8.16 5.04
N PRO A 292 1.31 -8.73 4.08
CA PRO A 292 0.72 -7.95 3.00
C PRO A 292 -0.24 -6.86 3.47
N LYS A 293 -0.77 -6.94 4.70
CA LYS A 293 -1.62 -5.89 5.28
C LYS A 293 -0.85 -4.61 5.59
N ILE A 294 0.48 -4.61 5.55
CA ILE A 294 1.29 -3.43 5.89
C ILE A 294 2.02 -2.89 4.67
N SER A 295 2.65 -3.76 3.89
CA SER A 295 3.27 -3.38 2.63
C SER A 295 3.17 -4.53 1.63
N TRP A 296 2.70 -4.24 0.41
CA TRP A 296 2.64 -5.23 -0.67
C TRP A 296 2.49 -4.57 -2.04
N ALA A 297 3.36 -4.94 -2.97
CA ALA A 297 3.39 -4.38 -4.31
C ALA A 297 2.61 -5.22 -5.34
N GLY A 298 2.33 -6.49 -5.02
CA GLY A 298 1.65 -7.45 -5.89
C GLY A 298 0.22 -7.07 -6.29
N LYS A 299 -0.36 -7.88 -7.18
CA LYS A 299 -1.70 -7.65 -7.74
C LYS A 299 -2.65 -8.85 -7.61
N ASN A 300 -2.11 -10.04 -7.37
CA ASN A 300 -2.88 -11.28 -7.28
C ASN A 300 -3.44 -11.48 -5.86
N THR A 301 -4.75 -11.30 -5.70
CA THR A 301 -5.43 -11.38 -4.40
C THR A 301 -5.47 -12.79 -3.81
N ASP A 302 -5.34 -13.84 -4.63
CA ASP A 302 -5.27 -15.22 -4.14
C ASP A 302 -3.93 -15.48 -3.46
N ILE A 303 -2.82 -15.08 -4.11
CA ILE A 303 -1.48 -15.12 -3.51
C ILE A 303 -1.45 -14.33 -2.20
N LEU A 304 -2.10 -13.16 -2.15
CA LEU A 304 -2.18 -12.37 -0.93
C LEU A 304 -2.85 -13.11 0.23
N ARG A 305 -3.95 -13.84 -0.04
CA ARG A 305 -4.65 -14.66 0.96
C ARG A 305 -3.77 -15.82 1.43
N ASP A 306 -3.17 -16.53 0.48
CA ASP A 306 -2.27 -17.65 0.77
C ASP A 306 -1.11 -17.21 1.67
N ILE A 307 -0.51 -16.04 1.42
CA ILE A 307 0.54 -15.49 2.28
C ILE A 307 0.01 -15.25 3.69
N ILE A 308 -1.17 -14.64 3.82
CA ILE A 308 -1.76 -14.32 5.13
C ILE A 308 -2.00 -15.60 5.94
N ASP A 309 -2.58 -16.62 5.29
CA ASP A 309 -2.98 -17.87 5.93
C ASP A 309 -1.78 -18.76 6.26
N ILE A 310 -0.85 -18.94 5.31
CA ILE A 310 0.32 -19.84 5.47
C ILE A 310 1.33 -19.26 6.45
N CYS A 311 1.47 -17.94 6.52
CA CYS A 311 2.47 -17.31 7.38
C CYS A 311 1.98 -17.04 8.80
N TYR A 312 0.72 -17.38 9.13
CA TYR A 312 0.12 -17.20 10.45
C TYR A 312 0.36 -15.79 11.02
N PHE A 313 -0.01 -14.77 10.24
CA PHE A 313 0.19 -13.40 10.70
C PHE A 313 -0.78 -13.00 11.81
N GLU A 314 -1.88 -13.74 12.01
CA GLU A 314 -2.82 -13.54 13.13
C GLU A 314 -2.31 -14.12 14.45
#